data_AF-A0A351KUP2-F1
#
_entry.id   AF-A0A351KUP2-F1
#
_cell.length_a   1.000
_cell.length_b   1.000
_cell.length_c   1.000
_cell.angle_alpha   90.00
_cell.angle_beta   90.00
_cell.angle_gamma   90.00
#
_symmetry.space_group_name_H-M   'P 1'
#
loop_
_entity.id
_entity.type
_entity.pdbx_description
1 polymer ?
#
loop_
_entity_poly.entity_id
_entity_poly.type
_entity_poly.pdbx_seq_one_letter_code
_entity_poly.pdbx_strand_id
1 'polypeptide(L)' 'MNRLRITLAQIDFVVGRIEGNRDRILEIIKDARQREVDLVLFPELCLTGYPPEDLL' A
#
# COMPACT_ATOMS: atom_id res chain seq x y z
N MET A 1 1.51 -12.40 -26.01
CA MET A 1 0.69 -12.06 -24.82
C MET A 1 1.42 -11.00 -24.03
N ASN A 2 0.76 -9.91 -23.65
CA ASN A 2 1.38 -8.92 -22.74
C ASN A 2 1.48 -9.50 -21.33
N ARG A 3 2.64 -9.35 -20.68
CA ARG A 3 2.86 -9.80 -19.30
C ARG A 3 2.49 -8.69 -18.35
N LEU A 4 1.51 -8.93 -17.47
CA LEU A 4 1.17 -8.01 -16.39
C LEU A 4 2.07 -8.28 -15.17
N ARG A 5 2.76 -7.25 -14.68
CA ARG A 5 3.64 -7.28 -13.51
C ARG A 5 2.92 -6.63 -12.34
N ILE A 6 2.70 -7.40 -11.28
CA ILE A 6 1.96 -6.96 -10.09
C ILE A 6 2.89 -7.01 -8.88
N THR A 7 2.90 -5.94 -8.08
CA THR A 7 3.49 -5.93 -6.73
C THR A 7 2.38 -6.10 -5.69
N LEU A 8 2.59 -7.01 -4.75
CA LEU A 8 1.75 -7.17 -3.57
C LEU A 8 2.46 -6.51 -2.38
N ALA A 9 1.93 -5.40 -1.89
CA ALA A 9 2.49 -4.63 -0.79
C ALA A 9 2.08 -5.23 0.56
N GLN A 10 2.55 -6.45 0.85
CA GLN A 10 2.21 -7.18 2.08
C GLN A 10 3.01 -6.63 3.28
N ILE A 11 2.51 -5.55 3.86
CA ILE A 11 3.17 -4.76 4.91
C ILE A 11 2.14 -4.40 5.98
N ASP A 12 2.59 -4.27 7.22
CA ASP A 12 1.77 -3.81 8.34
C ASP A 12 1.54 -2.29 8.25
N PHE A 13 0.26 -1.91 8.20
CA PHE A 13 -0.18 -0.52 8.29
C PHE A 13 -0.77 -0.27 9.68
N VAL A 14 -0.34 0.80 10.34
CA VAL A 14 -0.66 1.02 11.76
C VAL A 14 -1.99 1.76 11.87
N VAL A 15 -2.91 1.23 12.67
CA VAL A 15 -4.21 1.84 12.94
C VAL A 15 -4.04 3.28 13.43
N GLY A 16 -4.73 4.23 12.79
CA GLY A 16 -4.74 5.65 13.15
C GLY A 16 -3.53 6.47 12.68
N ARG A 17 -2.48 5.85 12.11
CA ARG A 17 -1.28 6.57 11.63
C ARG A 17 -1.38 7.00 10.17
N ILE A 18 -2.38 7.82 9.84
CA ILE A 18 -2.72 8.17 8.45
C ILE A 18 -1.51 8.73 7.67
N GLU A 19 -0.80 9.71 8.21
CA GLU A 19 0.35 10.31 7.53
C GLU A 19 1.51 9.32 7.37
N GLY A 20 1.77 8.51 8.40
CA GLY A 20 2.82 7.49 8.35
C GLY A 20 2.51 6.39 7.34
N ASN A 21 1.26 5.93 7.29
CA ASN A 21 0.79 4.95 6.32
C ASN A 21 0.80 5.52 4.90
N ARG A 22 0.38 6.78 4.71
CA ARG A 22 0.50 7.50 3.44
C ARG A 22 1.95 7.53 2.96
N ASP A 23 2.88 7.92 3.82
CA ASP A 23 4.29 8.03 3.45
C ASP A 23 4.85 6.66 3.05
N ARG A 24 4.48 5.61 3.79
CA ARG A 24 4.79 4.21 3.45
C ARG A 24 4.23 3.80 2.07
N ILE A 25 2.98 4.12 1.78
CA ILE A 25 2.34 3.85 0.46
C ILE A 25 3.12 4.55 -0.65
N LEU A 26 3.50 5.82 -0.45
CA LEU A 26 4.26 6.60 -1.44
C LEU A 26 5.65 6.01 -1.71
N GLU A 27 6.34 5.54 -0.67
CA GLU A 27 7.62 4.82 -0.81
C GLU A 27 7.46 3.55 -1.66
N ILE A 28 6.44 2.74 -1.37
CA ILE A 28 6.18 1.49 -2.11
C ILE A 28 5.86 1.79 -3.57
N ILE A 29 5.05 2.82 -3.85
CA ILE A 29 4.73 3.25 -5.23
C ILE A 29 6.00 3.69 -5.95
N LYS A 30 6.90 4.42 -5.28
CA LYS A 30 8.17 4.86 -5.86
C LYS A 30 9.06 3.66 -6.22
N ASP A 31 9.19 2.69 -5.32
CA ASP A 31 9.98 1.47 -5.56
C ASP A 31 9.36 0.59 -6.67
N ALA A 32 8.03 0.49 -6.69
CA ALA A 32 7.27 -0.21 -7.72
C ALA A 32 7.52 0.39 -9.11
N ARG A 33 7.51 1.74 -9.23
CA ARG A 33 7.83 2.44 -10.47
C ARG A 33 9.25 2.13 -10.96
N GLN A 34 10.24 2.06 -10.06
CA GLN A 34 11.61 1.69 -10.43
C GLN A 34 11.72 0.24 -10.93
N ARG A 35 10.77 -0.63 -10.58
CA ARG A 35 10.72 -2.03 -10.98
C ARG A 35 9.83 -2.28 -12.20
N GLU A 36 9.35 -1.22 -12.86
CA GLU A 36 8.49 -1.28 -14.04
C GLU A 36 7.30 -2.24 -13.83
N VAL A 37 6.58 -2.05 -12.72
CA VAL A 37 5.36 -2.81 -12.44
C VAL A 37 4.14 -2.06 -12.93
N ASP A 38 3.14 -2.80 -13.41
CA ASP A 38 1.91 -2.24 -13.97
C ASP A 38 0.87 -1.94 -12.88
N LEU A 39 0.88 -2.71 -11.79
CA LEU A 39 -0.09 -2.61 -10.71
C LEU A 39 0.55 -2.86 -9.35
N VAL A 40 0.15 -2.07 -8.37
CA VAL A 40 0.46 -2.29 -6.94
C VAL A 40 -0.84 -2.53 -6.21
N LEU A 41 -0.90 -3.62 -5.45
CA LEU A 41 -2.03 -3.94 -4.58
C LEU A 41 -1.63 -3.76 -3.13
N PHE A 42 -2.49 -3.11 -2.37
CA PHE A 42 -2.34 -2.88 -0.93
C PHE A 42 -3.42 -3.64 -0.15
N PRO A 43 -3.16 -3.94 1.14
CA PRO A 43 -4.18 -4.47 2.03
C PRO A 43 -5.39 -3.53 2.16
N GLU A 44 -6.52 -4.12 2.53
CA GLU A 44 -7.73 -3.38 2.88
C GLU A 44 -7.43 -2.34 3.98
N LEU A 45 -8.01 -1.14 3.86
CA LEU A 45 -7.82 -0.03 4.79
C LEU A 45 -6.35 0.34 5.07
N CYS A 46 -5.40 0.08 4.17
CA CYS A 46 -3.98 0.38 4.39
C CYS A 46 -3.68 1.85 4.78
N LEU A 47 -4.49 2.82 4.34
CA LEU A 47 -4.29 4.22 4.75
C LEU A 47 -4.58 4.43 6.24
N THR A 48 -5.61 3.80 6.77
CA THR A 48 -6.09 3.99 8.15
C THR A 48 -5.62 2.89 9.10
N GLY A 49 -5.19 1.74 8.58
CA GLY A 49 -4.98 0.49 9.30
C GLY A 49 -6.29 -0.32 9.47
N TYR A 50 -6.15 -1.62 9.76
CA TYR A 50 -7.25 -2.55 9.98
C TYR A 50 -7.02 -3.41 11.24
N PRO A 51 -8.05 -3.66 12.09
CA PRO A 51 -9.37 -3.04 12.04
C PRO A 51 -9.33 -1.60 12.59
N PRO A 52 -10.10 -0.67 12.02
CA PRO A 52 -10.16 0.71 12.50
C PRO A 52 -11.05 0.90 13.73
N GLU A 53 -11.95 -0.06 14.01
CA GLU A 53 -12.98 0.05 15.06
C GLU A 53 -13.71 1.40 14.96
N ASP A 54 -13.86 2.15 16.05
CA ASP A 54 -14.58 3.42 16.10
C ASP A 54 -13.76 4.64 15.59
N LEU A 55 -12.58 4.42 15.00
CA LEU A 55 -11.71 5.50 14.51
C LEU A 55 -12.07 5.99 13.10
N LEU A 56 -13.14 5.46 12.48
CA LEU A 56 -13.66 5.82 11.16
C LEU A 56 -15.13 6.25 11.21
#